data_AF-A0A076EE44-F1
#
_entry.id   AF-A0A076EE44-F1
#
_cell.length_a   1.000
_cell.length_b   1.000
_cell.length_c   1.000
_cell.angle_alpha   90.00
_cell.angle_beta   90.00
_cell.angle_gamma   90.00
#
_symmetry.space_group_name_H-M   'P 1'
#
loop_
_entity.id
_entity.type
_entity.pdbx_description
1 polymer ?
#
loop_
_entity_poly.entity_id
_entity_poly.type
_entity_poly.pdbx_seq_one_letter_code
_entity_poly.pdbx_strand_id
1 'polypeptide(L)'
;MNAVTTGIVAGAAGTTMLDAVTYLDMAIRGRPASTVPEKTVESVASALGVAIPGRGDAFAARRSAFGALGGIAVGTGLGVAAALTRRAGARLTPTAGTIGIGLAAMAATDIPIALRGISDPRQWTAQDWLSDIVPHLVYGATVTTVLRQRDETTGHRTDPAAERSSTVRSAVIGAASGLRSSTGIAAALLSGAPGSAHRVRLVGATALVGGELVADKNPNVPSRLSPPALTGRLIAGGGGAAALSRRDRVDTASALIIGTVGALAGSFGGAWWRQWAGRRMPDWQAALAEDAVALTMAAAALRRPALSSSVSASR
;
A
#
# COMPACT_ATOMS: atom_id res chain seq x y z
N MET A 1 -21.82 1.28 20.11
CA MET A 1 -21.42 0.01 19.47
C MET A 1 -20.01 -0.32 19.88
N ASN A 2 -19.73 -1.57 20.25
CA ASN A 2 -18.37 -2.00 20.55
C ASN A 2 -17.57 -2.17 19.23
N ALA A 3 -16.26 -2.36 19.32
CA ALA A 3 -15.39 -2.49 18.15
C ALA A 3 -15.81 -3.63 17.20
N VAL A 4 -16.35 -4.73 17.75
CA VAL A 4 -16.82 -5.87 16.95
C VAL A 4 -18.04 -5.46 16.11
N THR A 5 -19.08 -4.89 16.71
CA THR A 5 -20.27 -4.47 15.95
C THR A 5 -19.92 -3.39 14.92
N THR A 6 -19.06 -2.43 15.29
CA THR A 6 -18.58 -1.41 14.36
C THR A 6 -17.81 -2.04 13.19
N GLY A 7 -16.97 -3.04 13.47
CA GLY A 7 -16.22 -3.74 12.44
C GLY A 7 -17.09 -4.60 11.52
N ILE A 8 -18.11 -5.28 12.04
CA ILE A 8 -19.09 -6.01 11.22
C ILE A 8 -19.78 -5.04 10.25
N VAL A 9 -20.26 -3.90 10.74
CA VAL A 9 -20.91 -2.88 9.89
C VAL A 9 -19.94 -2.31 8.85
N ALA A 10 -18.71 -1.99 9.25
CA ALA A 10 -17.70 -1.49 8.34
C ALA A 10 -17.35 -2.51 7.24
N GLY A 11 -17.17 -3.77 7.63
CA GLY A 11 -16.89 -4.87 6.70
C GLY A 11 -18.05 -5.16 5.75
N ALA A 12 -19.29 -5.18 6.26
CA ALA A 12 -20.49 -5.36 5.42
C ALA A 12 -20.67 -4.23 4.41
N ALA A 13 -20.47 -2.97 4.85
CA ALA A 13 -20.49 -1.81 3.95
C ALA A 13 -19.37 -1.91 2.90
N GLY A 14 -18.16 -2.30 3.32
CA GLY A 14 -17.03 -2.53 2.42
C GLY A 14 -17.32 -3.60 1.37
N THR A 15 -17.83 -4.77 1.77
CA THR A 15 -18.21 -5.85 0.86
C THR A 15 -19.27 -5.38 -0.13
N THR A 16 -20.28 -4.64 0.34
CA THR A 16 -21.33 -4.08 -0.54
C THR A 16 -20.74 -3.18 -1.63
N MET A 17 -19.80 -2.31 -1.26
CA MET A 17 -19.15 -1.40 -2.23
C MET A 17 -18.18 -2.13 -3.17
N LEU A 18 -17.48 -3.15 -2.67
CA LEU A 18 -16.64 -4.04 -3.49
C LEU A 18 -17.48 -4.76 -4.54
N ASP A 19 -18.59 -5.37 -4.14
CA ASP A 19 -19.52 -6.07 -5.02
C ASP A 19 -20.13 -5.10 -6.03
N ALA A 20 -20.54 -3.91 -5.60
CA ALA A 20 -21.08 -2.89 -6.49
C ALA A 20 -20.10 -2.52 -7.62
N VAL A 21 -18.82 -2.32 -7.31
CA VAL A 21 -17.80 -2.00 -8.32
C VAL A 21 -17.51 -3.20 -9.21
N THR A 22 -17.52 -4.42 -8.65
CA THR A 22 -17.32 -5.65 -9.41
C THR A 22 -18.45 -5.88 -10.42
N TYR A 23 -19.71 -5.69 -10.00
CA TYR A 23 -20.87 -5.82 -10.89
C TYR A 23 -20.96 -4.67 -11.88
N LEU A 24 -20.58 -3.45 -11.52
CA LEU A 24 -20.50 -2.32 -12.44
C LEU A 24 -19.48 -2.59 -13.55
N ASP A 25 -18.32 -3.14 -13.20
CA ASP A 25 -17.32 -3.58 -14.17
C ASP A 25 -17.89 -4.63 -15.13
N MET A 26 -18.55 -5.67 -14.60
CA MET A 26 -19.22 -6.69 -15.42
C MET A 26 -20.27 -6.09 -16.34
N ALA A 27 -21.08 -5.14 -15.87
CA ALA A 27 -22.12 -4.49 -16.67
C ALA A 27 -21.54 -3.60 -17.78
N ILE A 28 -20.45 -2.88 -17.52
CA ILE A 28 -19.82 -1.97 -18.50
C ILE A 28 -19.01 -2.76 -19.53
N ARG A 29 -18.22 -3.74 -19.09
CA ARG A 29 -17.29 -4.48 -19.96
C ARG A 29 -17.89 -5.76 -20.56
N GLY A 30 -19.05 -6.20 -20.08
CA GLY A 30 -19.72 -7.42 -20.54
C GLY A 30 -18.98 -8.72 -20.21
N ARG A 31 -18.05 -8.70 -19.24
CA ARG A 31 -17.27 -9.89 -18.86
C ARG A 31 -18.09 -10.84 -17.97
N PRO A 32 -17.82 -12.16 -18.02
CA PRO A 32 -18.49 -13.12 -17.15
C PRO A 32 -18.09 -12.92 -15.67
N ALA A 33 -18.95 -13.43 -14.78
CA ALA A 33 -18.62 -13.56 -13.36
C ALA A 33 -17.42 -14.50 -13.17
N SER A 34 -16.61 -14.23 -12.15
CA SER A 34 -15.49 -15.10 -11.80
C SER A 34 -15.99 -16.41 -11.20
N THR A 35 -15.40 -17.53 -11.62
CA THR A 35 -15.67 -18.86 -11.01
C THR A 35 -14.71 -19.19 -9.86
N VAL A 36 -13.85 -18.26 -9.47
CA VAL A 36 -12.80 -18.48 -8.45
C VAL A 36 -13.41 -18.73 -7.06
N PRO A 37 -14.46 -18.00 -6.61
CA PRO A 37 -15.12 -18.30 -5.34
C PRO A 37 -15.67 -19.73 -5.29
N GLU A 38 -16.32 -20.17 -6.37
CA GLU A 38 -16.85 -21.53 -6.50
C GLU A 38 -15.77 -22.61 -6.38
N LYS A 39 -14.65 -22.44 -7.09
CA LYS A 39 -13.50 -23.35 -7.03
C LYS A 39 -12.86 -23.36 -5.64
N THR A 40 -12.88 -22.23 -4.94
CA THR A 40 -12.37 -22.11 -3.57
C THR A 40 -13.23 -22.91 -2.60
N VAL A 41 -14.56 -22.81 -2.72
CA VAL A 41 -15.50 -23.63 -1.92
C VAL A 41 -15.26 -25.11 -2.17
N GLU A 42 -15.12 -25.54 -3.43
CA GLU A 42 -14.84 -26.94 -3.76
C GLU A 42 -13.51 -27.42 -3.16
N SER A 43 -12.46 -26.60 -3.26
CA SER A 43 -11.14 -26.91 -2.69
C SER A 43 -11.18 -27.04 -1.16
N VAL A 44 -11.96 -26.21 -0.48
CA VAL A 44 -12.16 -26.28 0.98
C VAL A 44 -13.00 -27.50 1.35
N ALA A 45 -14.11 -27.75 0.66
CA ALA A 45 -14.98 -28.88 0.91
C ALA A 45 -14.23 -30.22 0.74
N SER A 46 -13.46 -30.34 -0.34
CA SER A 46 -12.58 -31.48 -0.58
C SER A 46 -11.54 -31.67 0.51
N ALA A 47 -10.93 -30.58 1.00
CA ALA A 47 -9.94 -30.66 2.08
C ALA A 47 -10.54 -31.07 3.43
N LEU A 48 -11.82 -30.78 3.66
CA LEU A 48 -12.57 -31.19 4.85
C LEU A 48 -13.21 -32.58 4.72
N GLY A 49 -13.09 -33.24 3.56
CA GLY A 49 -13.77 -34.51 3.29
C GLY A 49 -15.30 -34.39 3.22
N VAL A 50 -15.83 -33.19 2.97
CA VAL A 50 -17.26 -32.91 2.91
C VAL A 50 -17.67 -32.75 1.45
N ALA A 51 -18.71 -33.48 1.03
CA ALA A 51 -19.31 -33.29 -0.29
C ALA A 51 -20.32 -32.14 -0.24
N ILE A 52 -20.27 -31.24 -1.23
CA ILE A 52 -21.35 -30.27 -1.45
C ILE A 52 -22.54 -31.05 -2.03
N PRO A 53 -23.67 -31.16 -1.30
CA PRO A 53 -24.75 -32.02 -1.75
C PRO A 53 -25.45 -31.45 -2.99
N GLY A 54 -26.11 -32.29 -3.78
CA GLY A 54 -26.88 -31.90 -4.98
C GLY A 54 -26.24 -32.37 -6.29
N ARG A 55 -26.96 -32.18 -7.41
CA ARG A 55 -26.50 -32.45 -8.79
C ARG A 55 -27.03 -31.36 -9.73
N GLY A 56 -26.41 -31.22 -10.92
CA GLY A 56 -26.82 -30.25 -11.93
C GLY A 56 -26.93 -28.82 -11.38
N ASP A 57 -28.04 -28.14 -11.68
CA ASP A 57 -28.28 -26.75 -11.28
C ASP A 57 -28.26 -26.55 -9.76
N ALA A 58 -28.73 -27.52 -8.99
CA ALA A 58 -28.72 -27.43 -7.53
C ALA A 58 -27.30 -27.42 -6.96
N PHE A 59 -26.38 -28.18 -7.56
CA PHE A 59 -24.97 -28.17 -7.18
C PHE A 59 -24.31 -26.82 -7.53
N ALA A 60 -24.56 -26.32 -8.74
CA ALA A 60 -24.05 -25.02 -9.19
C ALA A 60 -24.53 -23.87 -8.29
N ALA A 61 -25.83 -23.85 -7.96
CA ALA A 61 -26.43 -22.85 -7.09
C ALA A 61 -25.84 -22.87 -5.67
N ARG A 62 -25.64 -24.07 -5.09
CA ARG A 62 -25.04 -24.20 -3.74
C ARG A 62 -23.59 -23.73 -3.72
N ARG A 63 -22.82 -24.11 -4.73
CA ARG A 63 -21.42 -23.70 -4.85
C ARG A 63 -21.29 -22.18 -4.97
N SER A 64 -22.14 -21.55 -5.78
CA SER A 64 -22.21 -20.09 -5.92
C SER A 64 -22.63 -19.42 -4.60
N ALA A 65 -23.67 -19.94 -3.93
CA ALA A 65 -24.15 -19.42 -2.65
C ALA A 65 -23.07 -19.50 -1.55
N PHE A 66 -22.35 -20.63 -1.44
CA PHE A 66 -21.24 -20.77 -0.50
C PHE A 66 -20.08 -19.82 -0.84
N GLY A 67 -19.82 -19.57 -2.13
CA GLY A 67 -18.83 -18.59 -2.55
C GLY A 67 -19.17 -17.18 -2.06
N ALA A 68 -20.41 -16.76 -2.28
CA ALA A 68 -20.92 -15.47 -1.81
C ALA A 68 -20.91 -15.36 -0.27
N LEU A 69 -21.37 -16.40 0.45
CA LEU A 69 -21.33 -16.43 1.92
C LEU A 69 -19.90 -16.35 2.45
N GLY A 70 -18.95 -17.04 1.81
CA GLY A 70 -17.54 -16.96 2.14
C GLY A 70 -16.98 -15.54 1.97
N GLY A 71 -17.32 -14.87 0.86
CA GLY A 71 -16.95 -13.47 0.61
C GLY A 71 -17.48 -12.51 1.69
N ILE A 72 -18.75 -12.66 2.09
CA ILE A 72 -19.36 -11.87 3.18
C ILE A 72 -18.65 -12.15 4.52
N ALA A 73 -18.37 -13.42 4.83
CA ALA A 73 -17.69 -13.79 6.07
C ALA A 73 -16.26 -13.20 6.14
N VAL A 74 -15.49 -13.28 5.04
CA VAL A 74 -14.15 -12.68 4.95
C VAL A 74 -14.24 -11.16 5.08
N GLY A 75 -15.15 -10.51 4.34
CA GLY A 75 -15.29 -9.06 4.36
C GLY A 75 -15.74 -8.50 5.72
N THR A 76 -16.68 -9.15 6.40
CA THR A 76 -17.07 -8.76 7.77
C THR A 76 -15.96 -9.05 8.79
N GLY A 77 -15.28 -10.19 8.67
CA GLY A 77 -14.14 -10.56 9.52
C GLY A 77 -12.98 -9.56 9.42
N LEU A 78 -12.64 -9.12 8.21
CA LEU A 78 -11.61 -8.08 7.97
C LEU A 78 -12.03 -6.72 8.54
N GLY A 79 -13.31 -6.36 8.45
CA GLY A 79 -13.84 -5.14 9.09
C GLY A 79 -13.71 -5.19 10.62
N VAL A 80 -13.99 -6.35 11.23
CA VAL A 80 -13.75 -6.61 12.66
C VAL A 80 -12.27 -6.50 13.00
N ALA A 81 -11.39 -7.13 12.23
CA ALA A 81 -9.95 -7.04 12.43
C ALA A 81 -9.48 -5.58 12.37
N ALA A 82 -9.90 -4.82 11.37
CA ALA A 82 -9.57 -3.40 11.24
C ALA A 82 -10.05 -2.56 12.44
N ALA A 83 -11.28 -2.81 12.92
CA ALA A 83 -11.82 -2.12 14.09
C ALA A 83 -11.07 -2.46 15.38
N LEU A 84 -10.65 -3.72 15.56
CA LEU A 84 -9.85 -4.16 16.70
C LEU A 84 -8.43 -3.58 16.66
N THR A 85 -7.78 -3.58 15.49
CA THR A 85 -6.48 -2.94 15.27
C THR A 85 -6.55 -1.45 15.58
N ARG A 86 -7.63 -0.77 15.15
CA ARG A 86 -7.87 0.63 15.48
C ARG A 86 -8.06 0.85 16.99
N ARG A 87 -8.84 -0.02 17.64
CA ARG A 87 -9.05 0.00 19.11
C ARG A 87 -7.74 -0.21 19.87
N ALA A 88 -6.82 -1.03 19.35
CA ALA A 88 -5.49 -1.25 19.92
C ALA A 88 -4.55 -0.04 19.76
N GLY A 89 -4.99 1.05 19.11
CA GLY A 89 -4.27 2.31 19.02
C GLY A 89 -3.73 2.64 17.62
N ALA A 90 -3.82 1.71 16.66
CA ALA A 90 -3.35 1.96 15.30
C ALA A 90 -4.35 2.84 14.52
N ARG A 91 -4.06 4.14 14.42
CA ARG A 91 -4.93 5.11 13.76
C ARG A 91 -4.33 5.57 12.45
N LEU A 92 -4.53 4.75 11.41
CA LEU A 92 -4.07 5.08 10.07
C LEU A 92 -4.76 6.35 9.53
N THR A 93 -4.01 7.13 8.74
CA THR A 93 -4.55 8.23 7.94
C THR A 93 -5.54 7.67 6.90
N PRO A 94 -6.45 8.48 6.32
CA PRO A 94 -7.45 7.98 5.39
C PRO A 94 -6.84 7.22 4.22
N THR A 95 -5.77 7.77 3.64
CA THR A 95 -5.05 7.18 2.50
C THR A 95 -4.37 5.87 2.90
N ALA A 96 -3.69 5.85 4.04
CA ALA A 96 -3.02 4.64 4.50
C ALA A 96 -3.99 3.55 4.93
N GLY A 97 -5.13 3.91 5.54
CA GLY A 97 -6.20 2.98 5.87
C GLY A 97 -6.81 2.36 4.61
N THR A 98 -7.11 3.20 3.60
CA THR A 98 -7.64 2.74 2.31
C THR A 98 -6.73 1.70 1.65
N ILE A 99 -5.45 2.03 1.54
CA ILE A 99 -4.46 1.14 0.91
C ILE A 99 -4.21 -0.09 1.79
N GLY A 100 -3.95 0.10 3.08
CA GLY A 100 -3.58 -0.97 4.00
C GLY A 100 -4.69 -2.00 4.17
N ILE A 101 -5.93 -1.55 4.40
CA ILE A 101 -7.08 -2.44 4.56
C ILE A 101 -7.44 -3.10 3.21
N GLY A 102 -7.40 -2.35 2.10
CA GLY A 102 -7.68 -2.89 0.78
C GLY A 102 -6.68 -3.98 0.37
N LEU A 103 -5.38 -3.71 0.50
CA LEU A 103 -4.34 -4.71 0.21
C LEU A 103 -4.37 -5.90 1.18
N ALA A 104 -4.73 -5.68 2.45
CA ALA A 104 -4.94 -6.78 3.39
C ALA A 104 -6.12 -7.66 2.98
N ALA A 105 -7.21 -7.07 2.50
CA ALA A 105 -8.36 -7.81 1.99
C ALA A 105 -8.00 -8.64 0.75
N MET A 106 -7.33 -8.01 -0.21
CA MET A 106 -6.82 -8.65 -1.43
C MET A 106 -5.88 -9.82 -1.10
N ALA A 107 -4.92 -9.61 -0.19
CA ALA A 107 -4.02 -10.67 0.25
C ALA A 107 -4.74 -11.82 0.97
N ALA A 108 -5.76 -11.50 1.78
CA ALA A 108 -6.53 -12.50 2.53
C ALA A 108 -7.32 -13.43 1.62
N THR A 109 -7.72 -12.98 0.42
CA THR A 109 -8.38 -13.81 -0.59
C THR A 109 -7.37 -14.49 -1.50
N ASP A 110 -6.40 -13.74 -2.03
CA ASP A 110 -5.57 -14.21 -3.14
C ASP A 110 -4.48 -15.17 -2.72
N ILE A 111 -3.91 -15.00 -1.52
CA ILE A 111 -2.85 -15.90 -1.05
C ILE A 111 -3.39 -17.34 -0.90
N PRO A 112 -4.52 -17.59 -0.21
CA PRO A 112 -5.11 -18.93 -0.19
C PRO A 112 -5.45 -19.48 -1.58
N ILE A 113 -6.02 -18.64 -2.46
CA ILE A 113 -6.37 -19.02 -3.84
C ILE A 113 -5.12 -19.47 -4.62
N ALA A 114 -4.02 -18.72 -4.51
CA ALA A 114 -2.76 -19.02 -5.17
C ALA A 114 -2.07 -20.26 -4.59
N LEU A 115 -2.05 -20.42 -3.26
CA LEU A 115 -1.49 -21.60 -2.60
C LEU A 115 -2.24 -22.89 -2.97
N ARG A 116 -3.53 -22.79 -3.30
CA ARG A 116 -4.35 -23.90 -3.78
C ARG A 116 -4.30 -24.11 -5.29
N GLY A 117 -3.51 -23.31 -6.02
CA GLY A 117 -3.37 -23.41 -7.48
C GLY A 117 -4.64 -23.06 -8.25
N ILE A 118 -5.57 -22.31 -7.64
CA ILE A 118 -6.84 -21.94 -8.28
C ILE A 118 -6.64 -20.77 -9.26
N SER A 119 -5.76 -19.84 -8.92
CA SER A 119 -5.34 -18.69 -9.75
C SER A 119 -3.89 -18.33 -9.43
N ASP A 120 -3.09 -17.96 -10.43
CA ASP A 120 -1.69 -17.53 -10.22
C ASP A 120 -1.53 -16.04 -10.55
N PRO A 121 -1.31 -15.15 -9.55
CA PRO A 121 -1.15 -13.71 -9.78
C PRO A 121 0.07 -13.35 -10.64
N ARG A 122 1.01 -14.28 -10.82
CA ARG A 122 2.17 -14.10 -11.73
C ARG A 122 1.78 -14.17 -13.20
N GLN A 123 0.63 -14.77 -13.51
CA GLN A 123 0.13 -14.92 -14.88
C GLN A 123 -0.98 -13.92 -15.22
N TRP A 124 -1.39 -13.09 -14.25
CA TRP A 124 -2.45 -12.11 -14.43
C TRP A 124 -2.06 -11.05 -15.46
N THR A 125 -3.01 -10.74 -16.34
CA THR A 125 -2.90 -9.56 -17.20
C THR A 125 -3.04 -8.28 -16.37
N ALA A 126 -2.66 -7.14 -16.95
CA ALA A 126 -2.89 -5.84 -16.30
C ALA A 126 -4.38 -5.60 -15.99
N GLN A 127 -5.26 -6.17 -16.82
CA GLN A 127 -6.70 -6.07 -16.64
C GLN A 127 -7.20 -6.92 -15.46
N ASP A 128 -6.63 -8.12 -15.28
CA ASP A 128 -6.95 -8.97 -14.13
C ASP A 128 -6.52 -8.29 -12.83
N TRP A 129 -5.29 -7.77 -12.81
CA TRP A 129 -4.78 -6.96 -11.69
C TRP A 129 -5.69 -5.78 -11.38
N LEU A 130 -6.14 -5.04 -12.40
CA LEU A 130 -7.00 -3.87 -12.20
C LEU A 130 -8.38 -4.26 -11.65
N SER A 131 -8.95 -5.34 -12.20
CA SER A 131 -10.28 -5.84 -11.82
C SER A 131 -10.28 -6.44 -10.42
N ASP A 132 -9.10 -6.79 -9.90
CA ASP A 132 -8.93 -7.27 -8.54
C ASP A 132 -8.57 -6.14 -7.55
N ILE A 133 -7.56 -5.32 -7.83
CA ILE A 133 -7.09 -4.30 -6.88
C ILE A 133 -8.12 -3.18 -6.65
N VAL A 134 -8.88 -2.78 -7.68
CA VAL A 134 -9.80 -1.64 -7.58
C VAL A 134 -10.96 -1.92 -6.61
N PRO A 135 -11.71 -3.04 -6.73
CA PRO A 135 -12.74 -3.38 -5.75
C PRO A 135 -12.18 -3.49 -4.31
N HIS A 136 -10.97 -4.03 -4.13
CA HIS A 136 -10.33 -4.12 -2.81
C HIS A 136 -9.93 -2.76 -2.22
N LEU A 137 -9.45 -1.82 -3.03
CA LEU A 137 -9.20 -0.45 -2.58
C LEU A 137 -10.51 0.27 -2.21
N VAL A 138 -11.59 0.00 -2.94
CA VAL A 138 -12.93 0.53 -2.61
C VAL A 138 -13.45 -0.05 -1.29
N TYR A 139 -13.23 -1.35 -1.05
CA TYR A 139 -13.48 -1.98 0.26
C TYR A 139 -12.70 -1.25 1.36
N GLY A 140 -11.39 -1.07 1.19
CA GLY A 140 -10.52 -0.40 2.17
C GLY A 140 -10.94 1.05 2.46
N ALA A 141 -11.32 1.81 1.42
CA ALA A 141 -11.81 3.18 1.54
C ALA A 141 -13.12 3.24 2.35
N THR A 142 -14.03 2.31 2.08
CA THR A 142 -15.33 2.23 2.75
C THR A 142 -15.17 1.88 4.23
N VAL A 143 -14.39 0.83 4.53
CA VAL A 143 -14.09 0.45 5.93
C VAL A 143 -13.43 1.61 6.67
N THR A 144 -12.43 2.25 6.07
CA THR A 144 -11.73 3.40 6.68
C THR A 144 -12.68 4.54 6.99
N THR A 145 -13.60 4.86 6.07
CA THR A 145 -14.59 5.92 6.25
C THR A 145 -15.53 5.63 7.41
N VAL A 146 -16.09 4.41 7.47
CA VAL A 146 -17.00 3.99 8.55
C VAL A 146 -16.30 4.04 9.91
N LEU A 147 -15.05 3.56 9.99
CA LEU A 147 -14.28 3.58 11.23
C LEU A 147 -13.94 5.01 11.67
N ARG A 148 -13.67 5.94 10.74
CA ARG A 148 -13.35 7.34 11.07
C ARG A 148 -14.57 8.15 11.51
N GLN A 149 -15.72 7.95 10.89
CA GLN A 149 -16.96 8.62 11.31
C GLN A 149 -17.28 8.33 12.78
N ARG A 150 -16.95 7.14 13.29
CA ARG A 150 -17.08 6.79 14.71
C ARG A 150 -16.14 7.59 15.62
N ASP A 151 -14.92 7.88 15.18
CA ASP A 151 -13.96 8.66 15.96
C ASP A 151 -14.35 10.14 16.07
N GLU A 152 -14.92 10.70 14.99
CA GLU A 152 -15.46 12.06 14.97
C GLU A 152 -16.59 12.20 15.99
N THR A 153 -17.48 11.20 16.08
CA THR A 153 -18.54 11.19 17.10
C THR A 153 -18.02 11.01 18.53
N THR A 154 -16.79 10.50 18.72
CA THR A 154 -16.15 10.32 20.03
C THR A 154 -15.06 11.37 20.34
N GLY A 155 -15.04 12.48 19.59
CA GLY A 155 -14.24 13.67 19.91
C GLY A 155 -12.74 13.60 19.58
N HIS A 156 -12.28 12.57 18.86
CA HIS A 156 -10.88 12.47 18.46
C HIS A 156 -10.65 13.04 17.06
N ARG A 157 -10.28 14.32 16.99
CA ARG A 157 -10.01 15.01 15.72
C ARG A 157 -8.51 15.13 15.46
N THR A 158 -8.04 14.59 14.34
CA THR A 158 -6.68 14.81 13.82
C THR A 158 -6.65 16.09 12.97
N ASP A 159 -5.49 16.75 12.91
CA ASP A 159 -5.29 17.91 12.03
C ASP A 159 -5.14 17.46 10.56
N PRO A 160 -6.11 17.75 9.66
CA PRO A 160 -6.06 17.31 8.27
C PRO A 160 -4.88 17.88 7.48
N ALA A 161 -4.38 19.07 7.84
CA ALA A 161 -3.25 19.68 7.14
C ALA A 161 -1.94 18.95 7.45
N ALA A 162 -1.72 18.60 8.72
CA ALA A 162 -0.59 17.80 9.16
C ALA A 162 -0.62 16.38 8.57
N GLU A 163 -1.79 15.73 8.53
CA GLU A 163 -1.96 14.41 7.91
C GLU A 163 -1.61 14.43 6.41
N ARG A 164 -2.10 15.43 5.66
CA ARG A 164 -1.79 15.59 4.24
C ARG A 164 -0.31 15.82 4.00
N SER A 165 0.31 16.72 4.77
CA SER A 165 1.75 17.01 4.66
C SER A 165 2.60 15.76 4.93
N SER A 166 2.27 15.00 5.98
CA SER A 166 2.96 13.74 6.28
C SER A 166 2.79 12.72 5.16
N THR A 167 1.56 12.53 4.67
CA THR A 167 1.25 11.60 3.57
C THR A 167 2.04 11.95 2.30
N VAL A 168 2.03 13.22 1.89
CA VAL A 168 2.79 13.69 0.72
C VAL A 168 4.28 13.44 0.92
N ARG A 169 4.85 13.78 2.08
CA ARG A 169 6.28 13.60 2.35
C ARG A 169 6.68 12.13 2.37
N SER A 170 5.86 11.26 2.97
CA SER A 170 6.05 9.81 2.93
C SER A 170 6.01 9.27 1.51
N ALA A 171 5.06 9.72 0.67
CA ALA A 171 4.96 9.30 -0.71
C ALA A 171 6.17 9.77 -1.54
N VAL A 172 6.60 11.02 -1.35
CA VAL A 172 7.75 11.61 -2.04
C VAL A 172 9.05 10.91 -1.66
N ILE A 173 9.32 10.66 -0.37
CA ILE A 173 10.54 9.94 0.03
C ILE A 173 10.50 8.47 -0.41
N GLY A 174 9.32 7.86 -0.38
CA GLY A 174 9.08 6.54 -0.97
C GLY A 174 9.47 6.52 -2.44
N ALA A 175 8.87 7.39 -3.25
CA ALA A 175 9.13 7.48 -4.69
C ALA A 175 10.60 7.80 -5.00
N ALA A 176 11.24 8.70 -4.24
CA ALA A 176 12.67 8.94 -4.33
C ALA A 176 13.47 7.65 -4.07
N SER A 177 13.11 6.88 -3.03
CA SER A 177 13.73 5.58 -2.72
C SER A 177 13.49 4.54 -3.81
N GLY A 178 12.34 4.59 -4.47
CA GLY A 178 12.02 3.77 -5.62
C GLY A 178 12.92 4.06 -6.83
N LEU A 179 13.23 5.34 -7.07
CA LEU A 179 14.18 5.76 -8.10
C LEU A 179 15.63 5.41 -7.68
N ARG A 180 16.00 5.68 -6.43
CA ARG A 180 17.32 5.37 -5.86
C ARG A 180 17.23 4.93 -4.40
N SER A 181 17.62 3.69 -4.11
CA SER A 181 17.39 3.07 -2.80
C SER A 181 18.09 3.79 -1.64
N SER A 182 19.27 4.36 -1.88
CA SER A 182 20.02 5.12 -0.87
C SER A 182 19.29 6.35 -0.36
N THR A 183 18.33 6.95 -1.10
CA THR A 183 17.62 8.13 -0.59
C THR A 183 16.70 7.78 0.58
N GLY A 184 16.07 6.60 0.56
CA GLY A 184 15.25 6.11 1.69
C GLY A 184 16.10 5.84 2.94
N ILE A 185 17.27 5.21 2.75
CA ILE A 185 18.23 4.93 3.82
C ILE A 185 18.82 6.24 4.38
N ALA A 186 19.23 7.15 3.51
CA ALA A 186 19.72 8.48 3.89
C ALA A 186 18.67 9.26 4.68
N ALA A 187 17.40 9.20 4.27
CA ALA A 187 16.32 9.82 5.02
C ALA A 187 16.15 9.21 6.41
N ALA A 188 16.30 7.89 6.55
CA ALA A 188 16.27 7.25 7.87
C ALA A 188 17.42 7.73 8.77
N LEU A 189 18.65 7.78 8.24
CA LEU A 189 19.83 8.27 8.98
C LEU A 189 19.69 9.73 9.41
N LEU A 190 19.23 10.58 8.48
CA LEU A 190 19.10 12.03 8.70
C LEU A 190 17.88 12.40 9.54
N SER A 191 16.96 11.47 9.79
CA SER A 191 15.77 11.71 10.62
C SER A 191 16.04 11.67 12.13
N GLY A 192 17.20 11.17 12.58
CA GLY A 192 17.55 11.16 14.01
C GLY A 192 17.88 12.55 14.58
N ALA A 193 17.78 12.71 15.91
CA ALA A 193 17.96 13.99 16.62
C ALA A 193 19.26 14.75 16.24
N PRO A 194 19.26 16.09 16.15
CA PRO A 194 20.47 16.87 15.93
C PRO A 194 21.45 16.67 17.10
N GLY A 195 22.73 16.46 16.81
CA GLY A 195 23.77 16.22 17.83
C GLY A 195 25.14 15.98 17.22
N SER A 196 26.14 15.62 18.03
CA SER A 196 27.53 15.35 17.59
C SER A 196 27.60 14.30 16.47
N ALA A 197 26.73 13.29 16.52
CA ALA A 197 26.61 12.25 15.51
C ALA A 197 25.92 12.71 14.20
N HIS A 198 25.41 13.94 14.10
CA HIS A 198 24.75 14.44 12.88
C HIS A 198 25.75 14.55 11.72
N ARG A 199 26.96 15.06 11.98
CA ARG A 199 28.02 15.14 10.96
C ARG A 199 28.40 13.76 10.43
N VAL A 200 28.53 12.77 11.32
CA VAL A 200 28.81 11.37 10.94
C VAL A 200 27.70 10.79 10.06
N ARG A 201 26.43 10.99 10.44
CA ARG A 201 25.27 10.53 9.65
C ARG A 201 25.16 11.25 8.30
N LEU A 202 25.51 12.52 8.24
CA LEU A 202 25.54 13.28 6.99
C LEU A 202 26.62 12.77 6.05
N VAL A 203 27.84 12.54 6.57
CA VAL A 203 28.93 11.94 5.80
C VAL A 203 28.54 10.55 5.32
N GLY A 204 28.00 9.70 6.20
CA GLY A 204 27.55 8.35 5.83
C GLY A 204 26.43 8.35 4.79
N ALA A 205 25.42 9.23 4.93
CA ALA A 205 24.36 9.37 3.94
C ALA A 205 24.89 9.86 2.58
N THR A 206 25.82 10.82 2.59
CA THR A 206 26.47 11.34 1.37
C THR A 206 27.30 10.25 0.70
N ALA A 207 28.07 9.48 1.47
CA ALA A 207 28.87 8.37 0.97
C ALA A 207 28.00 7.25 0.38
N LEU A 208 26.87 6.92 1.01
CA LEU A 208 25.93 5.92 0.51
C LEU A 208 25.32 6.33 -0.83
N VAL A 209 24.82 7.58 -0.91
CA VAL A 209 24.27 8.14 -2.14
C VAL A 209 25.34 8.23 -3.23
N GLY A 210 26.55 8.69 -2.88
CA GLY A 210 27.71 8.76 -3.77
C GLY A 210 28.18 7.40 -4.27
N GLY A 211 28.16 6.37 -3.42
CA GLY A 211 28.50 5.01 -3.79
C GLY A 211 27.52 4.42 -4.80
N GLU A 212 26.22 4.61 -4.59
CA GLU A 212 25.18 4.17 -5.55
C GLU A 212 25.22 4.99 -6.86
N LEU A 213 25.65 6.26 -6.83
CA LEU A 213 25.93 7.09 -8.03
C LEU A 213 27.04 6.55 -8.93
N VAL A 214 28.07 5.99 -8.32
CA VAL A 214 29.21 5.43 -9.06
C VAL A 214 28.93 4.00 -9.48
N ALA A 215 28.34 3.19 -8.60
CA ALA A 215 28.02 1.79 -8.88
C ALA A 215 26.98 1.62 -10.00
N ASP A 216 26.02 2.54 -10.15
CA ASP A 216 24.97 2.49 -11.19
C ASP A 216 25.51 2.66 -12.63
N LYS A 217 26.79 2.98 -12.80
CA LYS A 217 27.46 3.05 -14.10
C LYS A 217 28.07 1.72 -14.53
N ASN A 218 27.97 0.69 -13.69
CA ASN A 218 28.47 -0.64 -14.01
C ASN A 218 27.42 -1.41 -14.82
N PRO A 219 27.77 -1.97 -16.00
CA PRO A 219 26.84 -2.75 -16.82
C PRO A 219 26.31 -4.03 -16.15
N ASN A 220 26.90 -4.47 -15.03
CA ASN A 220 26.50 -5.68 -14.30
C ASN A 220 25.55 -5.44 -13.12
N VAL A 221 24.93 -4.25 -13.00
CA VAL A 221 23.96 -3.99 -11.93
C VAL A 221 22.64 -4.72 -12.22
N PRO A 222 22.10 -5.52 -11.28
CA PRO A 222 20.82 -6.19 -11.46
C PRO A 222 19.70 -5.20 -11.77
N SER A 223 18.72 -5.63 -12.58
CA SER A 223 17.52 -4.83 -12.84
C SER A 223 16.88 -4.36 -11.53
N ARG A 224 16.50 -3.08 -11.47
CA ARG A 224 15.77 -2.48 -10.34
C ARG A 224 14.44 -3.18 -10.04
N LEU A 225 13.88 -3.90 -11.03
CA LEU A 225 12.64 -4.68 -10.91
C LEU A 225 12.92 -6.15 -10.56
N SER A 226 14.19 -6.56 -10.41
CA SER A 226 14.50 -7.88 -9.87
C SER A 226 13.98 -7.98 -8.43
N PRO A 227 13.46 -9.15 -7.99
CA PRO A 227 12.83 -9.27 -6.68
C PRO A 227 13.71 -8.80 -5.51
N PRO A 228 15.04 -9.10 -5.46
CA PRO A 228 15.90 -8.58 -4.39
C PRO A 228 16.05 -7.06 -4.41
N ALA A 229 16.26 -6.45 -5.58
CA ALA A 229 16.44 -5.01 -5.72
C ALA A 229 15.17 -4.24 -5.38
N LEU A 230 14.01 -4.73 -5.85
CA LEU A 230 12.71 -4.14 -5.54
C LEU A 230 12.43 -4.23 -4.04
N THR A 231 12.63 -5.39 -3.43
CA THR A 231 12.44 -5.58 -1.98
C THR A 231 13.29 -4.60 -1.17
N GLY A 232 14.57 -4.43 -1.52
CA GLY A 232 15.46 -3.46 -0.89
C GLY A 232 14.93 -2.02 -0.98
N ARG A 233 14.43 -1.62 -2.16
CA ARG A 233 13.84 -0.28 -2.39
C ARG A 233 12.58 -0.05 -1.58
N LEU A 234 11.71 -1.05 -1.47
CA LEU A 234 10.48 -0.98 -0.68
C LEU A 234 10.78 -0.83 0.82
N ILE A 235 11.71 -1.64 1.35
CA ILE A 235 12.17 -1.54 2.74
C ILE A 235 12.80 -0.17 3.02
N ALA A 236 13.68 0.29 2.13
CA ALA A 236 14.32 1.60 2.25
C ALA A 236 13.30 2.75 2.22
N GLY A 237 12.32 2.70 1.32
CA GLY A 237 11.31 3.74 1.16
C GLY A 237 10.33 3.79 2.33
N GLY A 238 9.77 2.64 2.71
CA GLY A 238 8.90 2.53 3.89
C GLY A 238 9.63 2.87 5.19
N GLY A 239 10.85 2.37 5.36
CA GLY A 239 11.70 2.65 6.52
C GLY A 239 12.12 4.12 6.63
N GLY A 240 12.50 4.75 5.51
CA GLY A 240 12.81 6.18 5.42
C GLY A 240 11.61 7.06 5.77
N ALA A 241 10.44 6.75 5.22
CA ALA A 241 9.19 7.44 5.55
C ALA A 241 8.81 7.27 7.02
N ALA A 242 8.91 6.06 7.56
CA ALA A 242 8.65 5.76 8.97
C ALA A 242 9.60 6.50 9.92
N ALA A 243 10.89 6.58 9.57
CA ALA A 243 11.87 7.34 10.36
C ALA A 243 11.58 8.85 10.35
N LEU A 244 11.19 9.39 9.18
CA LEU A 244 10.81 10.78 9.04
C LEU A 244 9.55 11.12 9.86
N SER A 245 8.55 10.26 9.82
CA SER A 245 7.33 10.43 10.61
C SER A 245 7.59 10.34 12.12
N ARG A 246 8.47 9.42 12.55
CA ARG A 246 8.90 9.32 13.95
C ARG A 246 9.60 10.60 14.43
N ARG A 247 10.46 11.19 13.60
CA ARG A 247 11.11 12.48 13.89
C ARG A 247 10.09 13.59 14.14
N ASP A 248 9.05 13.61 13.32
CA ASP A 248 8.03 14.65 13.33
C ASP A 248 6.87 14.32 14.30
N ARG A 249 6.96 13.19 15.03
CA ARG A 249 5.96 12.66 15.99
C ARG A 249 4.57 12.42 15.37
N VAL A 250 4.54 11.99 14.11
CA VAL A 250 3.31 11.65 13.36
C VAL A 250 3.17 10.13 13.19
N ASP A 251 1.98 9.65 12.84
CA ASP A 251 1.66 8.23 12.66
C ASP A 251 2.64 7.50 11.72
N THR A 252 3.41 6.59 12.32
CA THR A 252 4.51 5.88 11.65
C THR A 252 3.99 4.76 10.76
N ALA A 253 2.88 4.12 11.13
CA ALA A 253 2.29 3.03 10.37
C ALA A 253 1.79 3.53 9.01
N SER A 254 1.10 4.68 8.97
CA SER A 254 0.69 5.31 7.73
C SER A 254 1.88 5.69 6.86
N ALA A 255 2.90 6.30 7.47
CA ALA A 255 4.11 6.69 6.73
C ALA A 255 4.81 5.47 6.10
N LEU A 256 4.86 4.34 6.79
CA LEU A 256 5.43 3.09 6.28
C LEU A 256 4.65 2.55 5.07
N ILE A 257 3.32 2.50 5.15
CA ILE A 257 2.46 2.05 4.04
C ILE A 257 2.64 2.96 2.83
N ILE A 258 2.51 4.27 3.04
CA ILE A 258 2.59 5.27 1.97
C ILE A 258 3.99 5.32 1.36
N GLY A 259 5.05 5.22 2.17
CA GLY A 259 6.43 5.18 1.71
C GLY A 259 6.74 3.92 0.89
N THR A 260 6.22 2.76 1.30
CA THR A 260 6.35 1.51 0.55
C THR A 260 5.67 1.61 -0.82
N VAL A 261 4.43 2.11 -0.87
CA VAL A 261 3.69 2.32 -2.14
C VAL A 261 4.38 3.34 -3.02
N GLY A 262 4.88 4.43 -2.43
CA GLY A 262 5.69 5.42 -3.14
C GLY A 262 6.93 4.77 -3.76
N ALA A 263 7.65 3.92 -3.03
CA ALA A 263 8.83 3.23 -3.54
C ALA A 263 8.52 2.24 -4.65
N LEU A 264 7.36 1.58 -4.60
CA LEU A 264 6.87 0.77 -5.71
C LEU A 264 6.66 1.63 -6.96
N ALA A 265 5.91 2.73 -6.82
CA ALA A 265 5.63 3.66 -7.92
C ALA A 265 6.91 4.27 -8.51
N GLY A 266 7.86 4.68 -7.66
CA GLY A 266 9.17 5.19 -8.09
C GLY A 266 10.00 4.14 -8.83
N SER A 267 9.96 2.88 -8.40
CA SER A 267 10.72 1.79 -9.04
C SER A 267 10.23 1.51 -10.47
N PHE A 268 8.90 1.41 -10.65
CA PHE A 268 8.31 1.24 -11.98
C PHE A 268 8.44 2.51 -12.84
N GLY A 269 8.23 3.68 -12.24
CA GLY A 269 8.37 4.98 -12.92
C GLY A 269 9.78 5.20 -13.47
N GLY A 270 10.82 4.90 -12.68
CA GLY A 270 12.21 4.95 -13.12
C GLY A 270 12.52 3.93 -14.23
N ALA A 271 11.98 2.71 -14.13
CA ALA A 271 12.16 1.71 -15.18
C ALA A 271 11.56 2.18 -16.52
N TRP A 272 10.33 2.72 -16.48
CA TRP A 272 9.68 3.28 -17.65
C TRP A 272 10.43 4.50 -18.21
N TRP A 273 10.90 5.39 -17.33
CA TRP A 273 11.73 6.54 -17.72
C TRP A 273 12.97 6.11 -18.49
N ARG A 274 13.79 5.17 -17.97
CA ARG A 274 14.99 4.70 -18.69
C ARG A 274 14.65 4.04 -20.02
N GLN A 275 13.57 3.26 -20.07
CA GLN A 275 13.16 2.63 -21.32
C GLN A 275 12.75 3.66 -22.38
N TRP A 276 12.04 4.71 -21.97
CA TRP A 276 11.61 5.79 -22.86
C TRP A 276 12.75 6.72 -23.26
N ALA A 277 13.62 7.07 -22.31
CA ALA A 277 14.72 8.01 -22.47
C ALA A 277 15.89 7.40 -23.26
N GLY A 278 16.21 6.11 -23.06
CA GLY A 278 17.27 5.43 -23.82
C GLY A 278 17.01 5.37 -25.33
N ARG A 279 15.77 5.60 -25.78
CA ARG A 279 15.43 5.75 -27.20
C ARG A 279 15.66 7.16 -27.76
N ARG A 280 15.94 8.14 -26.89
CA ARG A 280 15.97 9.58 -27.22
C ARG A 280 17.26 10.28 -26.83
N MET A 281 17.96 9.78 -25.83
CA MET A 281 19.18 10.37 -25.30
C MET A 281 20.16 9.29 -24.84
N PRO A 282 21.47 9.60 -24.78
CA PRO A 282 22.47 8.72 -24.16
C PRO A 282 22.08 8.31 -22.73
N ASP A 283 22.36 7.05 -22.37
CA ASP A 283 21.96 6.47 -21.08
C ASP A 283 22.45 7.25 -19.86
N TRP A 284 23.64 7.85 -19.95
CA TRP A 284 24.21 8.64 -18.85
C TRP A 284 23.43 9.95 -18.61
N GLN A 285 22.83 10.55 -19.64
CA GLN A 285 22.00 11.75 -19.52
C GLN A 285 20.68 11.41 -18.83
N ALA A 286 20.06 10.29 -19.26
CA ALA A 286 18.84 9.78 -18.64
C ALA A 286 19.05 9.43 -17.16
N ALA A 287 20.20 8.82 -16.83
CA ALA A 287 20.61 8.52 -15.46
C ALA A 287 20.78 9.79 -14.61
N LEU A 288 21.50 10.78 -15.14
CA LEU A 288 21.75 12.05 -14.45
C LEU A 288 20.44 12.80 -14.15
N ALA A 289 19.50 12.81 -15.10
CA ALA A 289 18.19 13.41 -14.92
C ALA A 289 17.36 12.67 -13.85
N GLU A 290 17.35 11.34 -13.87
CA GLU A 290 16.68 10.51 -12.87
C GLU A 290 17.24 10.79 -11.46
N ASP A 291 18.56 10.88 -11.35
CA ASP A 291 19.26 11.14 -10.09
C ASP A 291 18.97 12.54 -9.55
N ALA A 292 18.95 13.55 -10.42
CA ALA A 292 18.57 14.91 -10.04
C ALA A 292 17.13 14.96 -9.48
N VAL A 293 16.19 14.23 -10.11
CA VAL A 293 14.81 14.12 -9.63
C VAL A 293 14.77 13.41 -8.28
N ALA A 294 15.41 12.25 -8.14
CA ALA A 294 15.41 11.47 -6.90
C ALA A 294 15.99 12.27 -5.71
N LEU A 295 17.11 12.97 -5.92
CA LEU A 295 17.74 13.80 -4.89
C LEU A 295 16.89 15.02 -4.53
N THR A 296 16.26 15.66 -5.52
CA THR A 296 15.37 16.81 -5.30
C THR A 296 14.14 16.39 -4.49
N MET A 297 13.52 15.25 -4.84
CA MET A 297 12.40 14.68 -4.09
C MET A 297 12.80 14.36 -2.64
N ALA A 298 13.94 13.70 -2.44
CA ALA A 298 14.43 13.37 -1.11
C ALA A 298 14.70 14.62 -0.26
N ALA A 299 15.36 15.63 -0.85
CA ALA A 299 15.64 16.90 -0.20
C ALA A 299 14.34 17.64 0.18
N ALA A 300 13.34 17.65 -0.71
CA ALA A 300 12.04 18.26 -0.45
C ALA A 300 11.29 17.55 0.70
N ALA A 301 11.30 16.21 0.74
CA ALA A 301 10.65 15.44 1.81
C ALA A 301 11.31 15.66 3.18
N LEU A 302 12.63 15.83 3.23
CA LEU A 302 13.38 16.02 4.47
C LEU A 302 13.17 17.38 5.12
N ARG A 303 12.80 18.41 4.34
CA ARG A 303 12.47 19.74 4.85
C ARG A 303 11.33 19.64 5.86
N ARG A 304 11.48 20.35 6.99
CA ARG A 304 10.40 20.50 7.95
C ARG A 304 9.32 21.39 7.33
N PRO A 305 8.03 21.09 7.52
CA PRO A 305 6.99 22.07 7.24
C PRO A 305 7.32 23.36 8.00
N ALA A 306 7.13 24.51 7.37
CA ALA A 306 7.14 25.77 8.11
C ALA A 306 6.12 25.61 9.25
N LEU A 307 6.57 25.78 10.49
CA LEU A 307 5.65 25.89 11.61
C LEU A 307 4.68 27.00 11.22
N SER A 308 3.40 26.68 11.04
CA SER A 308 2.39 27.72 11.12
C SER A 308 2.59 28.30 12.51
N SER A 309 3.13 29.51 12.57
CA SER A 309 3.14 30.34 13.75
C SER A 309 1.68 30.56 14.13
N SER A 310 1.09 29.63 14.86
CA SER A 310 -0.06 29.93 15.70
C SER A 310 0.50 30.82 16.80
N VAL A 311 0.58 32.11 16.49
CA VAL A 311 0.74 33.17 17.47
C VAL A 311 -0.43 33.03 18.45
N SER A 312 -0.08 32.54 19.64
CA SER A 312 -0.51 32.96 20.98
C SER A 312 -1.80 33.78 21.10
N ALA A 313 -2.68 33.38 22.03
CA ALA A 313 -2.84 34.13 23.27
C ALA A 313 -3.68 33.33 24.28
N SER A 314 -3.06 33.02 25.42
CA SER A 314 -3.76 33.00 26.69
C SER A 314 -4.53 34.31 26.88
N ARG A 315 -5.85 34.22 27.06
CA ARG A 315 -6.62 35.01 28.02
C ARG A 315 -7.76 34.15 28.53
#